data_AF-A0A965P820-F1
#
_entry.id   AF-A0A965P820-F1
#
_cell.length_a   1.000
_cell.length_b   1.000
_cell.length_c   1.000
_cell.angle_alpha   90.00
_cell.angle_beta   90.00
_cell.angle_gamma   90.00
#
_symmetry.space_group_name_H-M   'P 1'
#
loop_
_entity.id
_entity.type
_entity.pdbx_description
1 polymer ?
#
loop_
_entity_poly.entity_id
_entity_poly.type
_entity_poly.pdbx_seq_one_letter_code
_entity_poly.pdbx_strand_id
1 'polypeptide(L)' 'MPAKRWTVCVDWVDHAVEDTDEIAVYADSRQAAIAKAKKRWRLEIGARHPTCRIVRAFILTGELIAKMSY' A
#
# COMPACT_ATOMS: atom_id res chain seq x y z
N MET A 1 -15.67 -7.52 -14.44
CA MET A 1 -16.22 -7.20 -13.10
C MET A 1 -16.04 -5.70 -12.90
N PRO A 2 -17.00 -4.97 -12.30
CA PRO A 2 -16.81 -3.55 -12.03
C PRO A 2 -15.66 -3.34 -11.03
N ALA A 3 -14.88 -2.28 -11.24
CA ALA A 3 -13.73 -1.97 -10.40
C ALA A 3 -14.17 -1.69 -8.97
N LYS A 4 -13.71 -2.52 -8.03
CA LYS A 4 -13.97 -2.36 -6.59
C LYS A 4 -12.92 -1.43 -5.98
N ARG A 5 -13.31 -0.64 -4.98
CA ARG A 5 -12.37 0.14 -4.16
C ARG A 5 -11.64 -0.79 -3.18
N TRP A 6 -10.32 -0.68 -3.14
CA TRP A 6 -9.44 -1.40 -2.22
C TRP A 6 -8.58 -0.38 -1.47
N THR A 7 -8.31 -0.63 -0.19
CA THR A 7 -7.25 0.04 0.56
C THR A 7 -6.05 -0.90 0.62
N VAL A 8 -4.90 -0.42 0.15
CA VAL A 8 -3.63 -1.18 0.15
C VAL A 8 -2.67 -0.47 1.09
N CYS A 9 -2.17 -1.18 2.09
CA CYS A 9 -1.04 -0.73 2.91
C CYS A 9 0.25 -1.00 2.15
N VAL A 10 1.15 -0.02 2.11
CA VAL A 10 2.48 -0.10 1.52
C VAL A 10 3.49 0.19 2.62
N ASP A 11 4.14 -0.84 3.10
CA ASP A 11 5.19 -0.72 4.10
C ASP A 11 6.48 -0.34 3.38
N TRP A 12 7.19 0.66 3.91
CA TRP A 12 8.44 1.13 3.36
C TRP A 12 9.47 1.40 4.44
N VAL A 13 10.74 1.31 4.04
CA VAL A 13 11.87 1.74 4.87
C VAL A 13 12.60 2.89 4.20
N ASP A 14 13.12 3.80 5.01
CA ASP A 14 14.12 4.78 4.63
C ASP A 14 15.16 4.91 5.73
N HIS A 15 16.33 4.32 5.52
CA HIS A 15 17.38 4.19 6.52
C HIS A 15 16.87 3.54 7.83
N ALA A 16 16.70 4.33 8.90
CA ALA A 16 16.23 3.87 10.21
C ALA A 16 14.72 4.11 10.43
N VAL A 17 14.03 4.67 9.43
CA VAL A 17 12.59 4.93 9.48
C VAL A 17 11.87 3.79 8.79
N GLU A 18 10.89 3.23 9.49
CA GLU A 18 9.93 2.28 8.93
C GLU A 18 8.54 2.87 9.12
N ASP A 19 7.72 2.84 8.07
CA ASP A 19 6.35 3.34 8.12
C ASP A 19 5.46 2.62 7.10
N THR A 20 4.16 2.89 7.16
CA THR A 20 3.13 2.30 6.31
C THR A 20 2.20 3.35 5.75
N ASP A 21 2.10 3.43 4.43
CA ASP A 21 1.12 4.28 3.76
C ASP A 21 -0.13 3.50 3.34
N GLU A 22 -1.30 4.09 3.54
CA GLU A 22 -2.56 3.56 3.04
C GLU A 22 -2.96 4.20 1.71
N ILE A 23 -3.12 3.38 0.68
CA ILE A 23 -3.44 3.85 -0.67
C ILE A 23 -4.75 3.24 -1.13
N ALA A 24 -5.75 4.11 -1.32
CA ALA A 24 -7.02 3.73 -1.93
C ALA A 24 -6.89 3.66 -3.47
N VAL A 25 -7.28 2.52 -4.06
CA VAL A 25 -7.28 2.29 -5.51
C VAL A 25 -8.53 1.54 -5.97
N TYR A 26 -8.94 1.78 -7.21
CA TYR A 26 -10.00 0.99 -7.87
C TYR A 26 -9.38 -0.08 -8.77
N ALA A 27 -9.76 -1.34 -8.56
CA ALA A 27 -9.24 -2.47 -9.34
C ALA A 27 -10.20 -3.67 -9.35
N ASP A 28 -10.05 -4.51 -10.36
CA ASP A 28 -10.92 -5.67 -10.58
C ASP A 28 -10.43 -6.91 -9.83
N SER A 29 -9.21 -6.88 -9.27
CA SER A 29 -8.63 -7.97 -8.49
C SER A 29 -7.67 -7.46 -7.42
N ARG A 30 -7.41 -8.31 -6.41
CA ARG A 30 -6.45 -8.03 -5.32
C ARG A 30 -5.04 -7.76 -5.86
N GLN A 31 -4.56 -8.56 -6.82
CA GLN A 31 -3.24 -8.39 -7.42
C GLN A 31 -3.15 -7.08 -8.20
N ALA A 32 -4.20 -6.74 -8.96
CA ALA A 32 -4.26 -5.48 -9.68
C ALA A 32 -4.30 -4.28 -8.73
N ALA A 33 -5.01 -4.37 -7.60
CA ALA A 33 -5.03 -3.34 -6.57
C ALA A 33 -3.62 -3.09 -6.00
N ILE A 34 -2.91 -4.16 -5.60
CA ILE A 34 -1.54 -4.06 -5.06
C ILE A 34 -0.59 -3.46 -6.09
N ALA A 35 -0.65 -3.91 -7.35
CA ALA A 35 0.19 -3.38 -8.42
C ALA A 35 -0.06 -1.88 -8.67
N LYS A 36 -1.34 -1.46 -8.71
CA LYS A 36 -1.72 -0.06 -8.86
C LYS A 36 -1.25 0.79 -7.68
N ALA A 37 -1.43 0.31 -6.45
CA ALA A 37 -0.99 1.01 -5.24
C ALA A 37 0.53 1.20 -5.22
N LYS A 38 1.32 0.14 -5.46
CA LYS A 38 2.79 0.26 -5.55
C LYS A 38 3.23 1.25 -6.63
N LYS A 39 2.58 1.23 -7.80
CA LYS A 39 2.89 2.18 -8.88
C LYS A 39 2.59 3.61 -8.46
N ARG A 40 1.42 3.86 -7.86
CA ARG A 40 1.02 5.18 -7.36
C ARG A 40 1.97 5.68 -6.29
N TRP A 41 2.29 4.84 -5.30
CA TRP A 41 3.25 5.17 -4.24
C TRP A 41 4.61 5.59 -4.80
N ARG A 42 5.14 4.85 -5.78
CA ARG A 42 6.43 5.17 -6.41
C ARG A 42 6.40 6.52 -7.15
N LEU A 43 5.27 6.86 -7.78
CA LEU A 43 5.12 8.13 -8.50
C LEU A 43 4.95 9.33 -7.56
N GLU A 44 4.33 9.14 -6.40
CA GLU A 44 4.02 10.23 -5.47
C GLU A 44 5.08 10.37 -4.35
N ILE A 45 5.33 9.31 -3.59
CA ILE A 45 6.22 9.32 -2.42
C ILE A 45 7.63 8.91 -2.83
N GLY A 46 7.78 7.78 -3.52
CA GLY A 46 9.09 7.30 -3.95
C GLY A 46 9.84 8.27 -4.88
N ALA A 47 9.12 9.11 -5.63
CA ALA A 47 9.70 10.16 -6.46
C ALA A 47 10.24 11.34 -5.63
N ARG A 48 9.59 11.66 -4.51
CA ARG A 48 10.02 12.72 -3.57
C ARG A 48 11.12 12.24 -2.62
N HIS A 49 11.11 10.95 -2.30
CA HIS A 49 12.03 10.30 -1.37
C HIS A 49 12.68 9.08 -2.04
N PRO A 50 13.76 9.28 -2.82
CA PRO A 50 14.34 8.24 -3.67
C PRO A 50 15.06 7.13 -2.90
N THR A 51 15.39 7.37 -1.63
CA THR A 51 15.99 6.41 -0.70
C THR A 51 14.95 5.46 -0.10
N CYS A 52 13.67 5.85 -0.06
CA CYS A 52 12.61 4.97 0.42
C CYS A 52 12.48 3.71 -0.46
N ARG A 53 12.26 2.57 0.18
CA ARG A 53 12.09 1.27 -0.46
C ARG A 53 10.85 0.57 0.08
N ILE A 54 9.96 0.15 -0.82
CA ILE A 54 8.81 -0.68 -0.47
C ILE A 54 9.32 -2.05 0.00
N VAL A 55 8.96 -2.43 1.21
CA VAL A 55 9.24 -3.75 1.80
C VAL A 55 8.09 -4.71 1.48
N ARG A 56 6.85 -4.25 1.72
CA ARG A 56 5.66 -5.08 1.64
C ARG A 56 4.49 -4.26 1.11
N ALA A 57 3.52 -4.93 0.49
CA ALA A 57 2.23 -4.31 0.24
C ALA A 57 1.11 -5.35 0.33
N PHE A 58 0.04 -5.01 1.04
CA PHE A 58 -1.09 -5.91 1.29
C PHE A 58 -2.40 -5.14 1.34
N ILE A 59 -3.51 -5.84 1.13
CA ILE A 59 -4.84 -5.24 1.25
C ILE A 59 -5.17 -5.10 2.73
N LEU A 60 -5.59 -3.91 3.14
CA LEU A 60 -6.17 -3.70 4.45
C LEU A 60 -7.54 -4.39 4.49
N THR A 61 -7.68 -5.40 5.34
CA THR A 61 -8.93 -6.12 5.59
C THR A 61 -9.42 -5.84 7.01
N GLY A 62 -10.73 -5.97 7.24
CA GLY A 62 -11.30 -5.79 8.58
C GLY A 62 -10.69 -6.72 9.63
N GLU A 63 -10.33 -7.95 9.24
CA GLU A 63 -9.61 -8.89 10.10
C GLU A 63 -8.23 -8.38 10.53
N LEU A 64 -7.53 -7.69 9.64
CA LEU A 64 -6.21 -7.14 9.95
C LEU A 64 -6.32 -5.97 10.92
N ILE A 65 -7.30 -5.09 10.72
CA ILE A 65 -7.61 -3.97 11.63
C ILE A 65 -7.94 -4.50 13.03
N ALA A 66 -8.76 -5.55 13.12
CA ALA A 66 -9.12 -6.17 14.39
C ALA A 66 -7.90 -6.76 15.12
N LYS A 67 -6.93 -7.32 14.40
CA LYS A 67 -5.68 -7.85 14.98
C LYS A 67 -4.71 -6.77 15.48
N MET A 68 -4.79 -5.55 14.95
CA MET A 68 -3.91 -4.44 15.32
C MET A 68 -4.46 -3.60 16.49
N SER A 69 -5.68 -3.88 16.93
CA SER A 69 -6.38 -3.11 17.97
C SER A 69 -6.23 -3.72 19.39
N TYR A 70 -5.18 -4.51 19.64
CA TYR A 70 -4.96 -5.25 20.88
C TYR A 70 -3.58 -4.96 21.49
#